data_AF-A0A2D6XCF8-F1
#
_entry.id   AF-A0A2D6XCF8-F1
#
_cell.length_a   1.000
_cell.length_b   1.000
_cell.length_c   1.000
_cell.angle_alpha   90.00
_cell.angle_beta   90.00
_cell.angle_gamma   90.00
#
_symmetry.space_group_name_H-M   'P 1'
#
loop_
_entity.id
_entity.type
_entity.pdbx_description
1 polymer ?
#
loop_
_entity_poly.entity_id
_entity_poly.type
_entity_poly.pdbx_seq_one_letter_code
_entity_poly.pdbx_strand_id
1 'polypeptide(L)' 'MPDLTVSLSDAQWARVVAASAKFKNLSEAGDVDAAYMNAHLKTLIARAVENFEKEAAYASANSSLTTFE' A
#
# COMPACT_ATOMS: atom_id res chain seq x y z
N MET A 1 17.65 2.01 -2.24
CA MET A 1 16.69 2.96 -1.64
C MET A 1 17.46 3.85 -0.70
N PRO A 2 17.27 5.18 -0.71
CA PRO A 2 17.83 6.06 0.31
C PRO A 2 17.10 5.86 1.64
N ASP A 3 17.84 5.82 2.74
CA ASP A 3 17.26 5.77 4.07
C ASP A 3 16.73 7.15 4.47
N LEU A 4 15.48 7.22 4.92
CA LEU A 4 14.83 8.46 5.37
C LEU A 4 14.69 8.42 6.89
N THR A 5 15.28 9.40 7.58
CA THR A 5 15.11 9.57 9.04
C THR A 5 14.06 10.62 9.32
N VAL A 6 13.06 10.28 10.15
CA VAL A 6 11.97 11.18 10.55
C VAL A 6 11.97 11.33 12.07
N SER A 7 12.09 12.56 12.56
CA SER A 7 12.02 12.85 13.99
C SER A 7 10.58 13.16 14.40
N LEU A 8 10.06 12.42 15.37
CA LEU A 8 8.70 12.57 15.89
C LEU A 8 8.76 12.95 17.38
N SER A 9 7.84 13.80 17.84
CA SER A 9 7.62 14.00 19.28
C SER A 9 6.94 12.78 19.90
N ASP A 10 7.03 12.61 21.22
CA ASP A 10 6.43 11.47 21.93
C ASP A 10 4.92 11.32 21.64
N ALA A 11 4.20 12.44 21.55
CA ALA A 11 2.78 12.43 21.21
C ALA A 11 2.52 11.98 19.76
N GLN A 12 3.42 12.32 18.83
CA GLN A 12 3.35 11.85 17.44
C GLN A 12 3.70 10.36 17.35
N TRP A 13 4.71 9.91 18.08
CA TRP A 13 5.08 8.50 18.16
C TRP A 13 3.94 7.64 18.71
N ALA A 14 3.29 8.07 19.79
CA ALA A 14 2.13 7.38 20.35
C ALA A 14 0.98 7.23 19.34
N ARG A 15 0.73 8.24 18.50
CA ARG A 15 -0.28 8.16 17.43
C ARG A 15 0.12 7.18 16.33
N VAL A 16 1.40 7.14 15.96
CA VAL A 16 1.92 6.17 14.99
C VAL A 16 1.76 4.76 15.51
N VAL A 17 2.11 4.50 16.77
CA VAL A 17 1.93 3.18 17.41
C VAL A 17 0.46 2.80 17.54
N ALA A 18 -0.42 3.73 17.94
CA ALA A 18 -1.86 3.45 18.02
C ALA A 18 -2.48 3.20 16.64
N ALA A 19 -2.00 3.89 15.60
CA ALA A 19 -2.41 3.65 14.22
C ALA A 19 -1.85 2.33 13.68
N SER A 20 -0.60 1.96 14.03
CA SER A 20 0.06 0.72 13.58
C SER A 20 -0.76 -0.52 13.99
N ALA A 21 -1.37 -0.50 15.17
CA ALA A 21 -2.28 -1.54 15.65
C ALA A 21 -3.52 -1.74 14.76
N LYS A 22 -3.95 -0.73 14.00
CA LYS A 22 -5.07 -0.84 13.04
C LYS A 22 -4.67 -1.48 11.71
N PHE A 23 -3.38 -1.54 11.38
CA PHE A 23 -2.92 -2.18 10.15
C PHE A 23 -2.89 -3.70 10.25
N LYS A 24 -2.92 -4.24 11.47
CA LYS A 24 -3.04 -5.66 11.70
C LYS A 24 -4.51 -6.05 11.78
N ASN A 25 -4.94 -7.02 10.98
CA ASN A 25 -6.28 -7.56 11.12
C ASN A 25 -6.38 -8.27 12.48
N LEU A 26 -7.56 -8.22 13.12
CA LEU A 26 -7.82 -8.91 14.40
C LEU A 26 -7.48 -10.42 14.37
N SER A 27 -7.40 -11.02 13.19
CA SER A 27 -7.04 -12.42 12.96
C SER A 27 -5.53 -12.70 12.83
N GLU A 28 -4.68 -11.67 12.77
CA GLU A 28 -3.23 -11.83 12.64
C GLU A 28 -2.56 -11.72 14.00
N ALA A 29 -1.94 -12.82 14.46
CA ALA A 29 -1.24 -12.90 15.74
C ALA A 29 0.17 -12.28 15.68
N GLY A 30 0.68 -11.78 16.82
CA GLY A 30 2.04 -11.24 17.00
C GLY A 30 2.12 -9.70 16.99
N ASP A 31 3.33 -9.15 17.05
CA ASP A 31 3.56 -7.70 17.00
C ASP A 31 3.55 -7.15 15.57
N VAL A 32 3.39 -5.84 15.44
CA VAL A 32 3.60 -5.10 14.18
C VAL A 32 5.06 -4.67 14.16
N ASP A 33 5.92 -5.49 13.54
CA ASP A 33 7.32 -5.16 13.34
C ASP A 33 7.59 -4.60 11.93
N ALA A 34 8.84 -4.16 11.70
CA ALA A 34 9.25 -3.59 10.43
C ALA A 34 9.14 -4.59 9.26
N ALA A 35 9.31 -5.88 9.51
CA ALA A 35 9.22 -6.91 8.48
C ALA A 35 7.76 -7.12 8.03
N TYR A 36 6.83 -7.17 8.98
CA TYR A 36 5.40 -7.25 8.73
C TYR A 36 4.89 -6.02 7.95
N MET A 37 5.28 -4.81 8.36
CA MET A 37 4.93 -3.57 7.65
C MET A 37 5.48 -3.54 6.21
N ASN A 38 6.71 -4.02 6.00
CA ASN A 38 7.30 -4.11 4.67
C ASN A 38 6.54 -5.11 3.78
N ALA A 39 6.19 -6.28 4.30
CA ALA A 39 5.41 -7.28 3.57
C ALA A 39 3.99 -6.78 3.23
N HIS A 40 3.34 -6.12 4.19
CA HIS A 40 2.01 -5.54 4.01
C HIS A 40 2.03 -4.44 2.93
N LEU A 41 2.99 -3.52 3.00
CA LEU A 41 3.12 -2.44 2.04
C LEU A 41 3.42 -2.97 0.63
N LYS A 42 4.29 -3.97 0.49
CA LYS A 42 4.54 -4.64 -0.80
C LYS A 42 3.26 -5.22 -1.40
N THR A 43 2.42 -5.84 -0.56
CA THR A 43 1.14 -6.41 -0.99
C THR A 43 0.16 -5.33 -1.46
N LEU A 44 0.07 -4.21 -0.73
CA LEU A 44 -0.77 -3.08 -1.12
C LEU A 44 -0.31 -2.45 -2.44
N ILE A 45 1.01 -2.25 -2.60
CA ILE A 45 1.58 -1.71 -3.84
C ILE A 45 1.33 -2.67 -5.01
N ALA A 46 1.55 -3.98 -4.83
CA ALA A 46 1.29 -4.96 -5.87
C ALA A 46 -0.17 -4.94 -6.35
N ARG A 47 -1.13 -4.86 -5.42
CA ARG A 47 -2.55 -4.72 -5.75
C ARG A 47 -2.86 -3.40 -6.47
N ALA A 48 -2.23 -2.31 -6.06
CA ALA A 48 -2.39 -1.02 -6.73
C ALA A 48 -1.84 -1.04 -8.16
N VAL A 49 -0.70 -1.69 -8.39
CA VAL A 49 -0.13 -1.90 -9.74
C VAL A 49 -1.04 -2.78 -10.59
N GLU A 50 -1.53 -3.90 -10.05
CA GLU A 50 -2.46 -4.77 -10.79
C GLU A 50 -3.74 -4.03 -11.20
N ASN A 51 -4.29 -3.18 -10.32
CA ASN A 51 -5.45 -2.35 -10.65
C ASN A 51 -5.12 -1.32 -11.73
N PHE A 52 -3.98 -0.66 -11.64
CA PHE A 52 -3.51 0.27 -12.67
C PHE A 52 -3.32 -0.43 -14.03
N GLU A 53 -2.73 -1.62 -14.04
CA GLU A 53 -2.56 -2.43 -15.26
C GLU A 53 -3.90 -2.84 -15.87
N LYS A 54 -4.88 -3.23 -15.04
CA LYS A 54 -6.25 -3.50 -15.49
C LYS A 54 -6.88 -2.25 -16.10
N GLU A 55 -6.83 -1.11 -15.42
CA GLU A 55 -7.37 0.16 -15.93
C GLU A 55 -6.71 0.59 -17.24
N ALA A 56 -5.38 0.46 -17.34
CA ALA A 56 -4.64 0.73 -18.56
C ALA A 56 -5.04 -0.23 -19.69
N ALA A 57 -5.22 -1.53 -19.40
CA ALA A 57 -5.71 -2.51 -20.36
C ALA A 57 -7.13 -2.17 -20.84
N TYR A 58 -8.04 -1.78 -19.95
CA TYR A 58 -9.38 -1.32 -20.31
C TYR A 58 -9.35 -0.04 -21.17
N ALA A 59 -8.50 0.93 -20.85
CA ALA A 59 -8.34 2.14 -21.65
C ALA A 59 -7.84 1.83 -23.08
N SER A 60 -6.89 0.90 -23.21
CA SER A 60 -6.38 0.46 -24.52
C SER A 60 -7.42 -0.31 -25.34
N ALA A 61 -8.23 -1.16 -24.70
CA ALA A 61 -9.32 -1.87 -25.35
C ALA A 61 -10.40 -0.90 -25.86
N ASN A 62 -10.75 0.13 -25.08
CA ASN A 62 -11.75 1.13 -25.49
C ASN A 62 -11.25 2.01 -26.66
N SER A 63 -9.95 2.35 -26.69
CA SER A 63 -9.33 3.05 -27.83
C SER A 63 -9.35 2.23 -29.11
N SER A 64 -9.25 0.89 -29.03
CA SER A 64 -9.33 0.02 -30.21
C SER A 64 -10.75 -0.07 -30.78
N LEU A 65 -11.80 0.15 -29.96
CA LEU A 65 -13.19 0.14 -30.41
C LEU A 65 -13.58 1.41 -31.19
N THR A 66 -13.03 2.57 -30.81
CA THR A 66 -13.32 3.87 -31.43
C THR A 66 -12.54 4.13 -32.72
N THR A 67 -11.66 3.22 -33.14
CA THR A 67 -10.82 3.40 -34.35
C THR A 67 -11.37 2.61 -35.56
N PHE A 68 -12.54 1.97 -35.43
CA PHE A 68 -13.21 1.22 -36.50
C PHE A 68 -14.50 1.87 -37.01
N GLU A 69 -14.70 3.17 -36.82
CA GLU A 69 -15.76 3.96 -37.48
C GLU A 69 -15.18 4.83 -38.61
#